data_AF-A0A137PIN3-F1
#
_entry.id   AF-A0A137PIN3-F1
#
_cell.length_a   1.000
_cell.length_b   1.000
_cell.length_c   1.000
_cell.angle_alpha   90.00
_cell.angle_beta   90.00
_cell.angle_gamma   90.00
#
_symmetry.space_group_name_H-M   'P 1'
#
loop_
_entity.id
_entity.type
_entity.pdbx_description
1 polymer ?
#
loop_
_entity_poly.entity_id
_entity_poly.type
_entity_poly.pdbx_seq_one_letter_code
_entity_poly.pdbx_strand_id
1 'polypeptide(L)'
;MSLINDSNLIQFPTHENFPVKGYTINTIKNGLGAALYVTGGDLYSKKDRKYSECNSFYKYNFTSKGWVDMSHSVDGKLKPLSYHNSVVIDNRYLVILGGRRRVIYSGFDEYKNPIYEYNSLYNLTIFDTVTSNWENVNINVGIFDTNIVSFQFNGFLATAYKDKIVVLGGSTGVNQSNINIKNGHLGILDLKSKSWAWTPILNEDGSIYGSLRVDGEVLAFNDQLIISSSVFNGIRE
;
A
#
# COMPACT_ATOMS: atom_id res chain seq x y z
N MET A 1 30.11 -19.31 6.49
CA MET A 1 28.65 -19.54 6.35
C MET A 1 28.39 -19.86 4.89
N SER A 2 28.12 -21.11 4.56
CA SER A 2 27.65 -21.47 3.21
C SER A 2 26.16 -21.15 3.14
N LEU A 3 25.76 -20.39 2.11
CA LEU A 3 24.36 -20.29 1.72
C LEU A 3 23.94 -21.69 1.24
N ILE A 4 23.25 -22.44 2.11
CA ILE A 4 22.62 -23.70 1.73
C ILE A 4 21.53 -23.34 0.72
N ASN A 5 21.74 -23.72 -0.53
CA ASN A 5 20.84 -23.48 -1.63
C ASN A 5 19.68 -24.49 -1.53
N ASP A 6 18.82 -24.29 -0.55
CA ASP A 6 17.62 -25.11 -0.37
C ASP A 6 16.64 -24.73 -1.49
N SER A 7 16.51 -25.59 -2.50
CA SER A 7 15.76 -25.37 -3.75
C SER A 7 14.23 -25.29 -3.57
N ASN A 8 13.77 -24.97 -2.36
CA ASN A 8 12.38 -24.73 -2.00
C ASN A 8 11.94 -23.30 -2.39
N LEU A 9 12.17 -22.92 -3.66
CA LEU A 9 11.71 -21.63 -4.16
C LEU A 9 10.17 -21.60 -4.15
N ILE A 10 9.57 -20.54 -3.61
CA ILE A 10 8.12 -20.34 -3.68
C ILE A 10 7.72 -20.22 -5.15
N GLN A 11 7.00 -21.21 -5.66
CA GLN A 11 6.46 -21.16 -7.02
C GLN A 11 5.22 -20.26 -7.03
N PHE A 12 5.31 -19.11 -7.69
CA PHE A 12 4.15 -18.21 -7.83
C PHE A 12 3.10 -18.83 -8.77
N PRO A 13 1.80 -18.62 -8.51
CA PRO A 13 0.75 -19.09 -9.40
C PRO A 13 0.87 -18.46 -10.79
N THR A 14 0.64 -19.25 -11.83
CA THR A 14 0.75 -18.81 -13.24
C THR A 14 -0.62 -18.63 -13.92
N HIS A 15 -1.71 -18.80 -13.18
CA HIS A 15 -3.06 -18.63 -13.73
C HIS A 15 -3.43 -17.15 -13.91
N GLU A 16 -4.38 -16.87 -14.80
CA GLU A 16 -4.70 -15.52 -15.28
C GLU A 16 -5.16 -14.53 -14.19
N ASN A 17 -5.62 -15.03 -13.04
CA ASN A 17 -6.12 -14.21 -11.92
C ASN A 17 -5.04 -13.80 -10.90
N PHE A 18 -3.77 -14.19 -11.11
CA PHE A 18 -2.68 -13.79 -10.22
C PHE A 18 -2.11 -12.43 -10.67
N PRO A 19 -1.97 -11.44 -9.77
CA PRO A 19 -1.50 -10.11 -10.14
C PRO A 19 -0.04 -10.15 -10.60
N VAL A 20 0.27 -9.39 -11.66
CA VAL A 20 1.61 -9.37 -12.26
C VAL A 20 2.45 -8.18 -11.82
N LYS A 21 1.82 -7.11 -11.31
CA LYS A 21 2.49 -5.93 -10.74
C LYS A 21 1.58 -5.14 -9.80
N GLY A 22 2.14 -4.19 -9.06
CA GLY A 22 1.39 -3.22 -8.25
C GLY A 22 0.63 -3.83 -7.06
N TYR A 23 0.87 -5.11 -6.74
CA TYR A 23 0.36 -5.81 -5.57
C TYR A 23 1.30 -5.60 -4.38
N THR A 24 0.82 -5.90 -3.18
CA THR A 24 1.67 -5.93 -1.98
C THR A 24 1.90 -7.36 -1.51
N ILE A 25 3.04 -7.59 -0.85
CA ILE A 25 3.41 -8.87 -0.25
C ILE A 25 3.65 -8.67 1.24
N ASN A 26 3.00 -9.48 2.07
CA ASN A 26 3.19 -9.44 3.52
C ASN A 26 3.40 -10.83 4.09
N THR A 27 4.39 -10.99 4.97
CA THR A 27 4.56 -12.22 5.74
C THR A 27 3.95 -12.05 7.11
N ILE A 28 3.13 -13.01 7.53
CA ILE A 28 2.48 -13.02 8.84
C ILE A 28 2.82 -14.34 9.52
N LYS A 29 3.28 -14.27 10.77
CA LYS A 29 3.61 -15.43 11.59
C LYS A 29 2.90 -15.35 12.94
N ASN A 30 1.90 -16.19 13.16
CA ASN A 30 1.13 -16.25 14.40
C ASN A 30 0.90 -17.69 14.86
N GLY A 31 0.01 -17.88 15.84
CA GLY A 31 -0.31 -19.20 16.40
C GLY A 31 -0.89 -20.20 15.38
N LEU A 32 -1.36 -19.74 14.22
CA LEU A 32 -1.85 -20.58 13.12
C LEU A 32 -0.75 -20.99 12.13
N GLY A 33 0.47 -20.49 12.31
CA GLY A 33 1.63 -20.75 11.46
C GLY A 33 2.16 -19.49 10.77
N ALA A 34 3.02 -19.70 9.78
CA ALA A 34 3.54 -18.65 8.91
C ALA A 34 2.84 -18.71 7.55
N ALA A 35 2.46 -17.56 7.01
CA ALA A 35 1.94 -17.43 5.66
C ALA A 35 2.40 -16.13 5.00
N LEU A 36 2.48 -16.16 3.67
CA LEU A 36 2.72 -14.99 2.83
C LEU A 36 1.42 -14.63 2.12
N TYR A 37 1.07 -13.35 2.16
CA TYR A 37 -0.15 -12.81 1.59
C TYR A 37 0.19 -11.89 0.42
N VAL A 38 -0.52 -12.06 -0.69
CA VAL A 38 -0.46 -11.19 -1.87
C VAL A 38 -1.82 -10.52 -2.02
N THR A 39 -1.84 -9.19 -2.05
CA THR A 39 -3.09 -8.41 -2.10
C THR A 39 -3.07 -7.40 -3.25
N GLY A 40 -4.21 -7.27 -3.93
CA GLY A 40 -4.47 -6.31 -5.00
C GLY A 40 -3.54 -6.47 -6.21
N GLY A 41 -3.30 -5.37 -6.91
CA GLY A 41 -2.41 -5.28 -8.06
C GLY A 41 -3.11 -5.17 -9.39
N ASP A 42 -2.36 -5.41 -10.46
CA ASP A 42 -2.84 -5.39 -11.83
C ASP A 42 -2.78 -6.80 -12.43
N LEU A 43 -3.88 -7.22 -13.05
CA LEU A 43 -3.91 -8.37 -13.97
C LEU A 43 -3.51 -7.92 -15.37
N TYR A 44 -2.94 -8.83 -16.16
CA TYR A 44 -2.61 -8.57 -17.57
C TYR A 44 -3.48 -9.42 -18.50
N SER A 45 -4.35 -8.78 -19.27
CA SER A 45 -5.11 -9.44 -20.35
C SER A 45 -4.24 -9.52 -21.61
N LYS A 46 -3.85 -10.75 -21.99
CA LYS A 46 -3.15 -10.99 -23.28
C LYS A 46 -4.03 -10.63 -24.47
N LYS A 47 -5.34 -10.88 -24.37
CA LYS A 47 -6.33 -10.60 -25.41
C LYS A 47 -6.41 -9.11 -25.72
N ASP A 48 -6.49 -8.29 -24.68
CA ASP A 48 -6.69 -6.84 -24.81
C ASP A 48 -5.38 -6.05 -24.76
N ARG A 49 -4.26 -6.73 -24.45
CA ARG A 49 -2.93 -6.14 -24.21
C ARG A 49 -2.98 -5.00 -23.19
N LYS A 50 -3.78 -5.18 -22.13
CA LYS A 50 -4.07 -4.16 -21.13
C LYS A 50 -3.90 -4.71 -19.73
N TYR A 51 -3.51 -3.80 -18.83
CA TYR A 51 -3.53 -4.04 -17.39
C TYR A 51 -4.87 -3.58 -16.83
N SER A 52 -5.40 -4.31 -15.87
CA SER A 52 -6.60 -3.95 -15.13
C SER A 52 -6.38 -4.18 -13.64
N GLU A 53 -6.70 -3.18 -12.83
CA GLU A 53 -6.64 -3.30 -11.38
C GLU A 53 -7.57 -4.42 -10.88
N CYS A 54 -7.12 -5.19 -9.90
CA CYS A 54 -7.89 -6.27 -9.30
C CYS A 54 -7.92 -6.17 -7.78
N ASN A 55 -8.83 -6.92 -7.17
CA ASN A 55 -8.93 -7.16 -5.74
C ASN A 55 -8.42 -8.56 -5.36
N SER A 56 -7.47 -9.09 -6.14
CA SER A 56 -6.86 -10.39 -5.90
C SER A 56 -6.35 -10.52 -4.46
N PHE A 57 -6.58 -11.68 -3.84
CA PHE A 57 -6.06 -11.96 -2.51
C PHE A 57 -5.65 -13.41 -2.40
N TYR A 58 -4.36 -13.65 -2.24
CA TYR A 58 -3.77 -14.98 -2.20
C TYR A 58 -3.00 -15.20 -0.91
N LYS A 59 -3.03 -16.43 -0.43
CA LYS A 59 -2.27 -16.88 0.73
C LYS A 59 -1.38 -18.05 0.35
N TYR A 60 -0.07 -17.90 0.52
CA TYR A 60 0.88 -19.00 0.50
C TYR A 60 1.10 -19.50 1.92
N ASN A 61 0.82 -20.78 2.17
CA ASN A 61 1.09 -21.41 3.45
C ASN A 61 2.49 -22.04 3.42
N PHE A 62 3.39 -21.60 4.30
CA PHE A 62 4.78 -22.09 4.33
C PHE A 62 4.89 -23.56 4.76
N THR A 63 3.93 -24.08 5.54
CA THR A 63 3.89 -25.47 6.00
C THR A 63 3.43 -26.40 4.88
N SER A 64 2.29 -26.10 4.24
CA SER A 64 1.76 -26.93 3.15
C SER A 64 2.44 -26.65 1.81
N LYS A 65 3.27 -25.61 1.72
CA LYS A 65 3.95 -25.13 0.51
C LYS A 65 2.98 -24.85 -0.65
N GLY A 66 1.75 -24.43 -0.33
CA GLY A 66 0.67 -24.26 -1.30
C GLY A 66 0.04 -22.87 -1.27
N TRP A 67 -0.44 -22.42 -2.43
CA TRP A 67 -1.24 -21.22 -2.57
C TRP A 67 -2.74 -21.52 -2.43
N VAL A 68 -3.46 -20.60 -1.84
CA VAL A 68 -4.92 -20.59 -1.77
C VAL A 68 -5.41 -19.25 -2.30
N ASP A 69 -6.33 -19.29 -3.26
CA ASP A 69 -7.06 -18.11 -3.72
C ASP A 69 -8.15 -17.76 -2.70
N MET A 70 -8.00 -16.61 -2.08
CA MET A 70 -8.91 -16.04 -1.09
C MET A 70 -9.69 -14.85 -1.64
N SER A 71 -9.65 -14.58 -2.94
CA SER A 71 -10.26 -13.38 -3.54
C SER A 71 -11.77 -13.29 -3.30
N HIS A 72 -12.45 -14.44 -3.18
CA HIS A 72 -13.88 -14.51 -2.80
C HIS A 72 -14.17 -13.91 -1.42
N SER A 73 -13.22 -13.94 -0.48
CA SER A 73 -13.38 -13.36 0.87
C SER A 73 -13.40 -11.83 0.87
N VAL A 74 -12.96 -11.22 -0.23
CA VAL A 74 -12.72 -9.79 -0.37
C VAL A 74 -13.90 -9.06 -1.02
N ASP A 75 -14.90 -9.81 -1.52
CA ASP A 75 -15.95 -9.26 -2.37
C ASP A 75 -16.75 -8.14 -1.66
N GLY A 76 -16.87 -7.00 -2.34
CA GLY A 76 -17.46 -5.77 -1.81
C GLY A 76 -16.71 -5.09 -0.65
N LYS A 77 -15.61 -5.67 -0.14
CA LYS A 77 -14.83 -5.12 1.00
C LYS A 77 -13.62 -4.33 0.53
N LEU A 78 -12.84 -4.90 -0.39
CA LEU A 78 -11.73 -4.21 -1.05
C LEU A 78 -12.13 -3.87 -2.48
N LYS A 79 -12.04 -2.59 -2.82
CA LYS A 79 -12.12 -2.15 -4.21
C LYS A 79 -10.92 -2.72 -4.99
N PRO A 80 -11.04 -2.98 -6.30
CA PRO A 80 -9.87 -3.24 -7.13
C PRO A 80 -8.87 -2.09 -7.01
N LEU A 81 -7.60 -2.39 -6.73
CA LEU A 81 -6.59 -1.38 -6.44
C LEU A 81 -5.17 -1.89 -6.74
N SER A 82 -4.32 -0.99 -7.23
CA SER A 82 -2.90 -1.24 -7.45
C SER A 82 -2.04 -0.09 -6.92
N TYR A 83 -0.74 -0.37 -6.76
CA TYR A 83 0.25 0.56 -6.17
C TYR A 83 -0.16 1.08 -4.79
N HIS A 84 -0.89 0.26 -4.04
CA HIS A 84 -1.15 0.49 -2.62
C HIS A 84 0.06 0.05 -1.80
N ASN A 85 0.08 0.47 -0.54
CA ASN A 85 0.96 -0.10 0.46
C ASN A 85 0.13 -0.95 1.44
N SER A 86 0.79 -1.77 2.23
CA SER A 86 0.14 -2.51 3.30
C SER A 86 1.13 -2.83 4.41
N VAL A 87 0.61 -2.98 5.61
CA VAL A 87 1.42 -3.24 6.80
C VAL A 87 0.77 -4.34 7.65
N VAL A 88 1.59 -5.03 8.42
CA VAL A 88 1.16 -6.04 9.38
C VAL A 88 1.21 -5.48 10.79
N ILE A 89 0.09 -5.55 11.52
CA ILE A 89 -0.02 -5.20 12.94
C ILE A 89 -0.20 -6.48 13.75
N ASP A 90 0.56 -6.59 14.84
CA ASP A 90 0.49 -7.70 15.82
C ASP A 90 0.59 -9.11 15.23
N ASN A 91 1.26 -9.25 14.08
CA ASN A 91 1.27 -10.49 13.31
C ASN A 91 -0.14 -11.08 13.08
N ARG A 92 -1.16 -10.23 13.02
CA ARG A 92 -2.56 -10.65 12.92
C ARG A 92 -3.32 -9.87 11.87
N TYR A 93 -3.19 -8.55 11.87
CA TYR A 93 -3.97 -7.67 11.03
C TYR A 93 -3.14 -7.24 9.82
N LEU A 94 -3.68 -7.46 8.63
CA LEU A 94 -3.14 -6.88 7.39
C LEU A 94 -3.94 -5.63 7.07
N VAL A 95 -3.29 -4.46 7.09
CA VAL A 95 -3.92 -3.17 6.85
C VAL A 95 -3.56 -2.69 5.45
N ILE A 96 -4.57 -2.39 4.64
CA ILE A 96 -4.40 -1.86 3.29
C ILE A 96 -4.42 -0.33 3.32
N LEU A 97 -3.39 0.27 2.72
CA LEU A 97 -3.13 1.70 2.76
C LEU A 97 -3.09 2.26 1.33
N GLY A 98 -3.96 3.23 1.05
CA GLY A 98 -3.91 3.99 -0.20
C GLY A 98 -4.01 3.13 -1.46
N GLY A 99 -3.30 3.54 -2.51
CA GLY A 99 -3.36 2.92 -3.83
C GLY A 99 -4.35 3.60 -4.75
N ARG A 100 -4.43 3.13 -5.99
CA ARG A 100 -5.22 3.75 -7.05
C ARG A 100 -5.96 2.72 -7.89
N ARG A 101 -6.98 3.21 -8.59
CA ARG A 101 -7.69 2.50 -9.65
C ARG A 101 -8.12 3.44 -10.75
N ARG A 102 -8.16 2.97 -11.99
CA ARG A 102 -8.66 3.76 -13.11
C ARG A 102 -10.14 4.06 -12.94
N VAL A 103 -10.53 5.30 -13.22
CA VAL A 103 -11.95 5.67 -13.29
C VAL A 103 -12.50 5.34 -14.68
N ILE A 104 -13.62 4.64 -14.74
CA ILE A 104 -14.30 4.29 -15.98
C ILE A 104 -15.43 5.29 -16.20
N TYR A 105 -15.24 6.25 -17.11
CA TYR A 105 -16.27 7.19 -17.56
C TYR A 105 -16.73 6.86 -18.98
N SER A 106 -18.04 6.97 -19.24
CA SER A 106 -18.58 6.99 -20.60
C SER A 106 -18.36 8.37 -21.23
N GLY A 107 -17.67 8.47 -22.37
CA GLY A 107 -17.45 9.74 -23.08
C GLY A 107 -16.25 10.57 -22.58
N PHE A 108 -15.22 9.88 -22.06
CA PHE A 108 -14.09 10.46 -21.36
C PHE A 108 -13.19 11.36 -22.24
N ASP A 109 -12.99 12.61 -21.79
CA ASP A 109 -11.87 13.48 -22.21
C ASP A 109 -10.78 13.39 -21.13
N GLU A 110 -9.66 12.73 -21.45
CA GLU A 110 -8.57 12.46 -20.50
C GLU A 110 -7.90 13.75 -19.99
N TYR A 111 -8.05 14.87 -20.70
CA TYR A 111 -7.44 16.14 -20.33
C TYR A 111 -8.21 16.87 -19.24
N LYS A 112 -9.52 16.62 -19.11
CA LYS A 112 -10.41 17.34 -18.18
C LYS A 112 -10.75 16.55 -16.93
N ASN A 113 -10.57 15.23 -16.96
CA ASN A 113 -11.05 14.35 -15.91
C ASN A 113 -9.90 13.58 -15.25
N PRO A 114 -10.01 13.26 -13.95
CA PRO A 114 -9.02 12.43 -13.28
C PRO A 114 -8.99 11.03 -13.91
N ILE A 115 -7.79 10.56 -14.28
CA ILE A 115 -7.60 9.21 -14.83
C ILE A 115 -7.75 8.15 -13.72
N TYR A 116 -7.40 8.52 -12.48
CA TYR A 116 -7.37 7.62 -11.33
C TYR A 116 -8.19 8.16 -10.15
N GLU A 117 -8.88 7.25 -9.47
CA GLU A 117 -9.37 7.43 -8.10
C GLU A 117 -8.36 6.77 -7.17
N TYR A 118 -8.10 7.41 -6.03
CA TYR A 118 -7.15 6.89 -5.05
C TYR A 118 -7.88 6.56 -3.76
N ASN A 119 -7.43 5.51 -3.10
CA ASN A 119 -7.97 5.12 -1.81
C ASN A 119 -7.44 6.07 -0.72
N SER A 120 -8.30 6.43 0.22
CA SER A 120 -7.94 7.36 1.30
C SER A 120 -7.18 6.66 2.42
N LEU A 121 -6.19 7.34 3.01
CA LEU A 121 -5.58 6.90 4.28
C LEU A 121 -6.50 7.09 5.49
N TYR A 122 -7.70 7.65 5.29
CA TYR A 122 -8.72 7.81 6.33
C TYR A 122 -9.81 6.74 6.28
N ASN A 123 -9.82 5.88 5.26
CA ASN A 123 -10.73 4.74 5.15
C ASN A 123 -9.89 3.49 4.92
N LEU A 124 -9.53 2.82 6.02
CA LEU A 124 -8.65 1.65 5.97
C LEU A 124 -9.47 0.38 5.77
N THR A 125 -8.94 -0.54 4.98
CA THR A 125 -9.47 -1.90 4.89
C THR A 125 -8.50 -2.84 5.60
N ILE A 126 -9.01 -3.57 6.58
CA ILE A 126 -8.22 -4.42 7.48
C ILE A 126 -8.68 -5.86 7.34
N PHE A 127 -7.74 -6.78 7.20
CA PHE A 127 -7.99 -8.22 7.22
C PHE A 127 -7.46 -8.83 8.52
N ASP A 128 -8.32 -9.49 9.28
CA ASP A 128 -7.94 -10.29 10.43
C ASP A 128 -7.61 -11.72 9.99
N THR A 129 -6.32 -12.09 10.07
CA THR A 129 -5.86 -13.43 9.67
C THR A 129 -6.33 -14.56 10.57
N VAL A 130 -6.81 -14.27 11.79
CA VAL A 130 -7.32 -15.29 12.73
C VAL A 130 -8.78 -15.60 12.42
N THR A 131 -9.60 -14.56 12.26
CA THR A 131 -11.03 -14.76 11.96
C THR A 131 -11.33 -14.85 10.46
N SER A 132 -10.34 -14.57 9.61
CA SER A 132 -10.48 -14.47 8.16
C SER A 132 -11.56 -13.49 7.70
N ASN A 133 -11.67 -12.35 8.41
CA ASN A 133 -12.69 -11.34 8.12
C ASN A 133 -12.06 -10.02 7.70
N TRP A 134 -12.76 -9.33 6.79
CA TRP A 134 -12.44 -7.98 6.38
C TRP A 134 -13.33 -6.97 7.07
N GLU A 135 -12.75 -5.88 7.53
CA GLU A 135 -13.45 -4.72 8.06
C GLU A 135 -12.97 -3.42 7.40
N ASN A 136 -13.86 -2.43 7.35
CA ASN A 136 -13.52 -1.08 6.93
C ASN A 136 -13.55 -0.18 8.16
N VAL A 137 -12.45 0.52 8.40
CA VAL A 137 -12.26 1.39 9.57
C VAL A 137 -12.06 2.83 9.11
N ASN A 138 -12.93 3.70 9.57
CA ASN A 138 -12.80 5.13 9.37
C ASN A 138 -11.86 5.72 10.42
N ILE A 139 -10.93 6.55 9.98
CA ILE A 139 -9.98 7.28 10.82
C ILE A 139 -10.50 8.68 11.05
N ASN A 140 -10.36 9.17 12.28
CA ASN A 140 -10.79 10.51 12.66
C ASN A 140 -9.94 11.55 11.92
N VAL A 141 -10.63 12.52 11.33
CA VAL A 141 -10.01 13.68 10.68
C VAL A 141 -9.68 14.71 11.78
N GLY A 142 -8.40 15.04 11.94
CA GLY A 142 -7.98 16.13 12.82
C GLY A 142 -8.31 17.50 12.25
N ILE A 143 -8.35 18.52 13.11
CA ILE A 143 -8.66 19.91 12.74
C ILE A 143 -7.60 20.49 11.80
N PHE A 144 -6.36 19.97 11.87
CA PHE A 144 -5.24 20.33 10.99
C PHE A 144 -5.23 19.55 9.67
N ASP A 145 -6.12 18.57 9.49
CA ASP A 145 -6.10 17.64 8.36
C ASP A 145 -7.04 18.05 7.23
N THR A 146 -7.77 19.18 7.33
CA THR A 146 -8.82 19.55 6.36
C THR A 146 -8.30 19.73 4.92
N ASN A 147 -7.02 20.10 4.75
CA ASN A 147 -6.37 20.12 3.45
C ASN A 147 -5.75 18.75 3.08
N ILE A 148 -5.37 17.95 4.08
CA ILE A 148 -4.66 16.66 3.95
C ILE A 148 -5.60 15.50 3.61
N VAL A 149 -6.85 15.52 4.08
CA VAL A 149 -7.86 14.46 3.78
C VAL A 149 -8.25 14.39 2.31
N SER A 150 -8.05 15.47 1.56
CA SER A 150 -8.26 15.51 0.12
C SER A 150 -7.12 14.85 -0.67
N PHE A 151 -6.03 14.51 0.03
CA PHE A 151 -4.84 13.95 -0.59
C PHE A 151 -5.02 12.49 -0.94
N GLN A 152 -4.98 12.27 -2.23
CA GLN A 152 -4.91 10.98 -2.87
C GLN A 152 -3.47 10.46 -2.76
N PHE A 153 -3.20 9.54 -1.82
CA PHE A 153 -1.85 9.04 -1.54
C PHE A 153 -1.44 7.90 -2.48
N ASN A 154 -0.30 8.06 -3.14
CA ASN A 154 0.33 7.02 -3.96
C ASN A 154 1.86 7.07 -3.85
N GLY A 155 2.52 5.92 -4.04
CA GLY A 155 3.99 5.84 -4.07
C GLY A 155 4.67 6.27 -2.77
N PHE A 156 3.98 6.06 -1.64
CA PHE A 156 4.52 6.32 -0.30
C PHE A 156 5.07 5.03 0.30
N LEU A 157 5.99 5.19 1.25
CA LEU A 157 6.46 4.09 2.09
C LEU A 157 5.60 3.99 3.34
N ALA A 158 5.38 2.76 3.81
CA ALA A 158 4.68 2.51 5.05
C ALA A 158 5.37 1.44 5.89
N THR A 159 5.30 1.58 7.21
CA THR A 159 5.71 0.55 8.16
C THR A 159 4.83 0.60 9.40
N ALA A 160 4.88 -0.46 10.20
CA ALA A 160 4.15 -0.58 11.45
C ALA A 160 5.12 -0.70 12.63
N TYR A 161 4.80 -0.02 13.72
CA TYR A 161 5.62 -0.05 14.94
C TYR A 161 4.82 0.34 16.18
N LYS A 162 4.82 -0.49 17.22
CA LYS A 162 4.15 -0.24 18.52
C LYS A 162 2.71 0.31 18.35
N ASP A 163 1.86 -0.43 17.64
CA ASP A 163 0.46 -0.07 17.34
C ASP A 163 0.26 1.22 16.55
N LYS A 164 1.30 1.65 15.84
CA LYS A 164 1.26 2.82 14.96
C LYS A 164 1.60 2.43 13.54
N ILE A 165 0.96 3.11 12.59
CA ILE A 165 1.33 3.05 11.17
C ILE A 165 2.07 4.34 10.83
N VAL A 166 3.26 4.20 10.28
CA VAL A 166 4.07 5.32 9.83
C VAL A 166 4.02 5.36 8.32
N VAL A 167 3.70 6.52 7.75
CA VAL A 167 3.68 6.78 6.31
C VAL A 167 4.66 7.89 5.99
N LEU A 168 5.48 7.67 4.96
CA LEU A 168 6.51 8.60 4.54
C LEU A 168 6.48 8.81 3.03
N GLY A 169 6.56 10.08 2.63
CA GLY A 169 6.74 10.48 1.24
C GLY A 169 5.53 10.18 0.37
N GLY A 170 5.81 9.96 -0.90
CA GLY A 170 4.80 9.74 -1.93
C GLY A 170 4.21 11.02 -2.48
N SER A 171 3.04 10.85 -3.06
CA SER A 171 2.38 11.80 -3.93
C SER A 171 0.97 12.00 -3.44
N THR A 172 0.57 13.25 -3.34
CA THR A 172 -0.77 13.68 -2.94
C THR A 172 -1.45 14.35 -4.13
N GLY A 173 -2.53 13.75 -4.61
CA GLY A 173 -3.39 14.38 -5.61
C GLY A 173 -4.46 15.26 -4.95
N VAL A 174 -4.82 16.37 -5.59
CA VAL A 174 -6.05 17.11 -5.22
C VAL A 174 -7.23 16.37 -5.86
N ASN A 175 -8.30 16.15 -5.08
CA ASN A 175 -9.49 15.44 -5.53
C ASN A 175 -10.00 15.98 -6.88
N GLN A 176 -10.27 15.08 -7.82
CA GLN A 176 -10.71 15.40 -9.19
C GLN A 176 -9.72 16.24 -10.02
N SER A 177 -8.44 16.28 -9.65
CA SER A 177 -7.39 16.92 -10.44
C SER A 177 -6.36 15.89 -10.91
N ASN A 178 -5.69 16.18 -12.02
CA ASN A 178 -4.47 15.47 -12.44
C ASN A 178 -3.20 16.06 -11.80
N ILE A 179 -3.34 17.00 -10.84
CA ILE A 179 -2.22 17.63 -10.16
C ILE A 179 -1.73 16.69 -9.07
N ASN A 180 -0.44 16.40 -9.11
CA ASN A 180 0.23 15.61 -8.10
C ASN A 180 1.30 16.45 -7.40
N ILE A 181 1.16 16.62 -6.09
CA ILE A 181 2.09 17.34 -5.23
C ILE A 181 2.87 16.31 -4.43
N LYS A 182 4.19 16.49 -4.31
CA LYS A 182 5.00 15.60 -3.49
C LYS A 182 4.66 15.81 -2.01
N ASN A 183 4.52 14.71 -1.27
CA ASN A 183 4.29 14.77 0.16
C ASN A 183 5.60 15.05 0.91
N GLY A 184 5.68 16.22 1.54
CA GLY A 184 6.78 16.59 2.44
C GLY A 184 6.52 16.26 3.91
N HIS A 185 5.49 15.47 4.25
CA HIS A 185 5.11 15.17 5.63
C HIS A 185 5.35 13.71 6.01
N LEU A 186 5.74 13.49 7.26
CA LEU A 186 5.68 12.22 7.97
C LEU A 186 4.31 12.08 8.62
N GLY A 187 3.58 11.02 8.29
CA GLY A 187 2.31 10.68 8.93
C GLY A 187 2.51 9.55 9.93
N ILE A 188 1.98 9.72 11.14
CA ILE A 188 1.92 8.65 12.15
C ILE A 188 0.46 8.47 12.56
N LEU A 189 -0.13 7.33 12.23
CA LEU A 189 -1.45 6.92 12.68
C LEU A 189 -1.31 6.17 13.99
N ASP A 190 -1.97 6.67 15.03
CA ASP A 190 -2.19 5.93 16.26
C ASP A 190 -3.49 5.13 16.14
N LEU A 191 -3.39 3.79 16.15
CA LEU A 191 -4.54 2.90 15.92
C LEU A 191 -5.55 2.91 17.07
N LYS A 192 -5.11 3.24 18.29
CA LYS A 192 -5.98 3.31 19.47
C LYS A 192 -6.87 4.55 19.44
N SER A 193 -6.29 5.70 19.13
CA SER A 193 -7.02 6.97 18.97
C SER A 193 -7.69 7.11 17.60
N LYS A 194 -7.27 6.30 16.62
CA LYS A 194 -7.66 6.38 15.21
C LYS A 194 -7.46 7.79 14.66
N SER A 195 -6.28 8.37 14.90
CA SER A 195 -5.96 9.72 14.45
C SER A 195 -4.57 9.78 13.86
N TRP A 196 -4.42 10.54 12.77
CA TRP A 196 -3.13 10.84 12.19
C TRP A 196 -2.48 12.04 12.89
N ALA A 197 -1.18 11.95 13.09
CA ALA A 197 -0.32 13.09 13.38
C ALA A 197 0.61 13.30 12.18
N TRP A 198 0.45 14.44 11.50
CA TRP A 198 1.29 14.81 10.36
C TRP A 198 2.32 15.85 10.79
N THR A 199 3.59 15.57 10.51
CA THR A 199 4.71 16.48 10.81
C THR A 199 5.48 16.80 9.53
N PRO A 200 5.75 18.08 9.20
CA PRO A 200 6.54 18.42 8.03
C PRO A 200 7.99 17.94 8.21
N ILE A 201 8.57 17.46 7.12
CA ILE A 201 9.99 17.13 7.03
C ILE A 201 10.68 18.34 6.43
N LEU A 202 11.67 18.87 7.14
CA LEU A 202 12.38 20.08 6.77
C LEU A 202 13.85 19.75 6.44
N ASN A 203 14.40 20.48 5.48
CA ASN A 203 15.84 20.56 5.29
C ASN A 203 16.49 21.34 6.45
N GLU A 204 17.82 21.29 6.55
CA GLU A 204 18.57 22.04 7.58
C GLU A 204 18.33 23.56 7.51
N ASP A 205 18.03 24.09 6.32
CA ASP A 205 17.68 25.49 6.10
C ASP A 205 16.21 25.84 6.45
N GLY A 206 15.43 24.87 6.93
CA GLY A 206 14.02 25.03 7.29
C GLY A 206 13.04 24.96 6.11
N SER A 207 13.51 24.76 4.87
CA SER A 207 12.63 24.57 3.71
C SER A 207 11.98 23.17 3.72
N ILE A 208 10.80 23.04 3.08
CA ILE A 208 10.08 21.75 3.01
C ILE A 208 10.91 20.77 2.17
N TYR A 209 11.12 19.57 2.71
CA TYR A 209 11.79 18.49 2.01
C TYR A 209 10.98 18.04 0.78
N GLY A 210 11.45 18.41 -0.41
CA GLY A 210 10.72 18.22 -1.68
C GLY A 210 11.04 16.93 -2.44
N SER A 211 11.74 15.96 -1.86
CA SER A 211 12.37 14.87 -2.62
C SER A 211 12.13 13.46 -2.09
N LEU A 212 10.87 13.08 -1.86
CA LEU A 212 10.54 11.68 -1.58
C LEU A 212 9.72 11.08 -2.73
N ARG A 213 10.34 10.97 -3.91
CA ARG A 213 9.95 9.90 -4.83
C ARG A 213 10.69 8.66 -4.34
N VAL A 214 10.08 7.94 -3.41
CA VAL A 214 10.76 6.83 -2.74
C VAL A 214 10.33 5.54 -3.40
N ASP A 215 11.10 5.12 -4.39
CA ASP A 215 11.19 3.71 -4.70
C ASP A 215 12.13 3.10 -3.65
N GLY A 216 11.57 2.35 -2.70
CA GLY A 216 12.31 1.90 -1.54
C GLY A 216 11.46 1.18 -0.50
N GLU A 217 12.06 0.99 0.67
CA GLU A 217 11.45 0.35 1.83
C GLU A 217 11.72 1.20 3.07
N VAL A 218 10.77 1.17 4.02
CA VAL A 218 10.95 1.78 5.34
C VAL A 218 10.74 0.72 6.41
N LEU A 219 11.64 0.71 7.39
CA LEU A 219 11.60 -0.18 8.54
C LEU A 219 11.67 0.65 9.81
N ALA A 220 10.82 0.35 10.78
CA ALA A 220 10.97 0.85 12.13
C ALA A 220 11.74 -0.16 12.99
N PHE A 221 12.85 0.27 13.59
CA PHE A 221 13.69 -0.56 14.45
C PHE A 221 14.25 0.27 15.60
N ASN A 222 14.10 -0.19 16.85
CA ASN A 222 14.57 0.50 18.06
C ASN A 222 14.21 2.00 18.11
N ASP A 223 12.92 2.32 17.91
CA ASP A 223 12.41 3.69 17.90
C ASP A 223 13.03 4.60 16.80
N GLN A 224 13.66 4.02 15.78
CA GLN A 224 14.23 4.71 14.62
C GLN A 224 13.59 4.23 13.32
N LEU A 225 13.47 5.13 12.35
CA LEU A 225 13.08 4.79 10.98
C LEU A 225 14.33 4.62 10.12
N ILE A 226 14.50 3.43 9.56
CA ILE A 226 15.52 3.12 8.56
C ILE A 226 14.84 3.19 7.20
N ILE A 227 15.29 4.11 6.36
CA ILE A 227 14.76 4.32 5.02
C ILE A 227 15.81 3.81 4.03
N SER A 228 15.47 2.76 3.31
CA SER A 228 16.27 2.27 2.18
C SER A 228 15.62 2.78 0.91
N SER A 229 16.17 3.85 0.35
CA SER A 229 15.65 4.46 -0.87
C SER A 229 16.66 4.35 -1.99
N SER A 230 16.19 3.98 -3.18
CA SER A 230 16.94 4.31 -4.39
C SER A 230 16.61 5.76 -4.77
N VAL A 231 17.54 6.66 -4.51
CA VAL A 231 17.44 8.02 -5.05
C VAL A 231 17.87 7.94 -6.50
N PHE A 232 16.91 7.80 -7.43
CA PHE A 232 17.19 8.01 -8.84
C PHE A 232 17.33 9.53 -9.06
N ASN A 233 18.51 10.07 -8.77
CA ASN A 233 18.92 11.39 -9.26
C ASN A 233 19.07 11.27 -10.76
N GLY A 234 17.95 11.40 -11.49
CA GLY A 234 18.00 11.73 -12.89
C GLY A 234 18.65 13.09 -12.99
N ILE A 235 19.97 13.12 -13.17
CA ILE A 235 20.66 14.26 -13.73
C ILE A 235 20.03 14.42 -15.11
N ARG A 236 19.09 15.37 -15.22
CA ARG A 236 18.77 15.95 -16.52
C ARG A 236 19.98 16.83 -16.84
N GLU A 237 20.89 16.31 -17.64
CA GLU A 237 21.65 17.15 -18.56
C GLU A 237 20.69 17.85 -19.54
#